data_AF-A0A7R9MU07-F1
#
_entry.id   AF-A0A7R9MU07-F1
#
_cell.length_a   1.000
_cell.length_b   1.000
_cell.length_c   1.000
_cell.angle_alpha   90.00
_cell.angle_beta   90.00
_cell.angle_gamma   90.00
#
_symmetry.space_group_name_H-M   'P 1'
#
loop_
_entity.id
_entity.type
_entity.pdbx_description
1 polymer ?
#
loop_
_entity_poly.entity_id
_entity_poly.type
_entity_poly.pdbx_seq_one_letter_code
_entity_poly.pdbx_strand_id
1 'polypeptide(L)'
;MHINADYFVNFADAHAKQIPDPTLVYHFGELFNNTVMKQFATYLYALDGKEKYLLGDGGNGHLHQFYMEMIAYPSLKTLVPKAPQPLESWFPDLQVITLRSEEGSAKGLFLGAKAGTNDESHNHNDVGNFVLYVNGLPALIDIGVGTYTKDTFGPHRYDIWTMQSQWHNTPT
;
A
#
# COMPACT_ATOMS: atom_id res chain seq x y z
N MET A 1 -1.19 -0.84 -3.50
CA MET A 1 -2.28 -0.11 -4.19
C MET A 1 -3.22 0.50 -3.15
N HIS A 2 -3.54 1.80 -3.26
CA HIS A 2 -4.31 2.53 -2.23
C HIS A 2 -5.80 2.19 -2.29
N ILE A 3 -6.39 1.90 -1.12
CA ILE A 3 -7.83 1.63 -0.99
C ILE A 3 -8.53 2.90 -0.50
N ASN A 4 -8.23 3.30 0.72
CA ASN A 4 -8.74 4.50 1.41
C ASN A 4 -7.95 4.72 2.70
N ALA A 5 -7.81 5.97 3.17
CA ALA A 5 -7.06 6.27 4.40
C ALA A 5 -5.67 5.59 4.39
N ASP A 6 -5.33 4.89 5.47
CA ASP A 6 -4.13 4.07 5.66
C ASP A 6 -4.26 2.63 5.12
N TYR A 7 -5.38 2.28 4.46
CA TYR A 7 -5.60 0.95 3.89
C TYR A 7 -5.01 0.79 2.48
N PHE A 8 -4.27 -0.29 2.29
CA PHE A 8 -3.67 -0.70 1.02
C PHE A 8 -3.94 -2.18 0.76
N VAL A 9 -4.03 -2.56 -0.52
CA VAL A 9 -4.08 -3.98 -0.92
C VAL A 9 -2.81 -4.67 -0.46
N ASN A 10 -2.97 -5.81 0.22
CA ASN A 10 -1.94 -6.44 1.02
C ASN A 10 -1.68 -7.93 0.69
N PHE A 11 -1.77 -8.30 -0.58
CA PHE A 11 -1.38 -9.65 -1.02
C PHE A 11 0.09 -9.94 -0.70
N ALA A 12 0.41 -11.22 -0.53
CA ALA A 12 1.75 -11.67 -0.16
C ALA A 12 2.28 -10.98 1.12
N ASP A 13 3.57 -10.68 1.21
CA ASP A 13 4.18 -10.11 2.43
C ASP A 13 3.80 -8.64 2.74
N ALA A 14 2.77 -8.08 2.11
CA ALA A 14 2.37 -6.69 2.31
C ALA A 14 1.46 -6.48 3.55
N HIS A 15 1.51 -5.27 4.12
CA HIS A 15 0.65 -4.87 5.24
C HIS A 15 -0.63 -4.17 4.76
N ALA A 16 -1.77 -4.54 5.36
CA ALA A 16 -3.08 -3.92 5.08
C ALA A 16 -3.15 -2.45 5.50
N LYS A 17 -2.44 -2.08 6.57
CA LYS A 17 -2.36 -0.71 7.07
C LYS A 17 -0.94 -0.20 7.02
N GLN A 18 -0.73 0.87 6.26
CA GLN A 18 0.56 1.53 6.14
C GLN A 18 0.37 2.93 5.56
N ILE A 19 1.28 3.84 5.87
CA ILE A 19 1.38 5.13 5.21
C ILE A 19 2.73 5.15 4.50
N PRO A 20 2.77 5.02 3.15
CA PRO A 20 4.00 5.17 2.40
C PRO A 20 4.65 6.52 2.68
N ASP A 21 5.98 6.59 2.64
CA ASP A 21 6.73 7.83 2.88
C ASP A 21 6.22 8.96 1.94
N PRO A 22 5.57 10.00 2.48
CA PRO A 22 5.03 11.09 1.69
C PRO A 22 6.10 11.84 0.90
N THR A 23 7.29 11.99 1.48
CA THR A 23 8.42 12.69 0.86
C THR A 23 8.91 11.92 -0.36
N LEU A 24 9.04 10.59 -0.25
CA LEU A 24 9.41 9.74 -1.38
C LEU A 24 8.38 9.85 -2.52
N VAL A 25 7.09 9.73 -2.19
CA VAL A 25 6.00 9.84 -3.19
C VAL A 25 6.01 11.21 -3.87
N TYR A 26 6.27 12.29 -3.12
CA TYR A 26 6.38 13.65 -3.66
C TYR A 26 7.53 13.78 -4.66
N HIS A 27 8.73 13.29 -4.31
CA HIS A 27 9.90 13.36 -5.18
C HIS A 27 9.73 12.56 -6.47
N PHE A 28 9.05 11.41 -6.42
CA PHE A 28 8.63 10.72 -7.65
C PHE A 28 7.64 11.55 -8.46
N GLY A 29 6.71 12.24 -7.80
CA GLY A 29 5.80 13.18 -8.45
C GLY A 29 6.53 14.35 -9.13
N GLU A 30 7.61 14.86 -8.54
CA GLU A 30 8.47 15.88 -9.16
C GLU A 30 9.25 15.30 -10.36
N LEU A 31 9.89 14.15 -10.19
CA LEU A 31 10.68 13.49 -11.23
C LEU A 31 9.88 13.24 -12.52
N PHE A 32 8.62 12.86 -12.38
CA PHE A 32 7.73 12.55 -13.50
C PHE A 32 6.76 13.69 -13.85
N ASN A 33 6.90 14.87 -13.23
CA ASN A 33 5.98 16.00 -13.37
C ASN A 33 4.49 15.61 -13.20
N ASN A 34 4.21 14.77 -12.20
CA ASN A 34 2.91 14.17 -11.96
C ASN A 34 2.20 14.85 -10.78
N THR A 35 1.27 15.76 -11.09
CA THR A 35 0.48 16.49 -10.08
C THR A 35 -0.36 15.56 -9.20
N VAL A 36 -0.88 14.45 -9.74
CA VAL A 36 -1.68 13.48 -8.99
C VAL A 36 -0.85 12.83 -7.89
N MET A 37 0.38 12.41 -8.20
CA MET A 37 1.32 11.86 -7.20
C MET A 37 1.69 12.89 -6.14
N LYS A 38 1.89 14.15 -6.52
CA LYS A 38 2.21 15.22 -5.56
C LYS A 38 1.05 15.52 -4.61
N GLN A 39 -0.17 15.55 -5.11
CA GLN A 39 -1.37 15.68 -4.27
C GLN A 39 -1.58 14.46 -3.37
N PHE A 40 -1.26 13.25 -3.88
CA PHE A 40 -1.32 12.03 -3.09
C PHE A 40 -0.28 12.03 -1.97
N ALA A 41 0.94 12.51 -2.23
CA ALA A 41 1.95 12.71 -1.20
C ALA A 41 1.44 13.63 -0.09
N THR A 42 0.82 14.77 -0.43
CA THR A 42 0.22 15.66 0.56
C THR A 42 -0.94 15.01 1.33
N TYR A 43 -1.73 14.15 0.69
CA TYR A 43 -2.74 13.33 1.36
C TYR A 43 -2.13 12.37 2.38
N LEU A 44 -1.07 11.64 2.01
CA LEU A 44 -0.34 10.75 2.92
C LEU A 44 0.30 11.52 4.07
N TYR A 45 0.89 12.69 3.79
CA TYR A 45 1.48 13.57 4.80
C TYR A 45 0.44 14.02 5.84
N ALA A 46 -0.77 14.36 5.41
CA ALA A 46 -1.86 14.72 6.31
C ALA A 46 -2.34 13.53 7.18
N LEU A 47 -2.32 12.30 6.64
CA LEU A 47 -2.67 11.09 7.40
C LEU A 47 -1.61 10.70 8.42
N ASP A 48 -0.32 10.83 8.07
CA ASP A 48 0.81 10.46 8.93
C ASP A 48 0.88 11.34 10.19
N GLY A 49 0.26 12.52 10.17
CA GLY A 49 0.23 13.45 11.31
C GLY A 49 1.60 14.03 11.68
N LYS A 50 2.58 13.93 10.77
CA LYS A 50 3.99 14.30 11.01
C LYS A 50 4.25 15.79 10.86
N GLU A 51 3.66 16.59 11.75
CA GLU A 51 4.27 17.89 12.12
C GLU A 51 5.50 17.72 13.04
N LYS A 52 5.82 16.49 13.45
CA LYS A 52 6.87 16.16 14.43
C LYS A 52 8.28 15.87 13.89
N TYR A 53 8.51 15.86 12.57
CA TYR A 53 9.73 15.23 12.01
C TYR A 53 10.79 16.17 11.45
N LEU A 54 10.58 17.49 11.47
CA LEU A 54 11.65 18.43 11.13
C LEU A 54 12.85 18.33 12.10
N LEU A 55 12.67 17.72 13.27
CA LEU A 55 13.73 17.52 14.29
C LEU A 55 13.55 16.18 15.04
N GLY A 56 13.61 15.05 14.32
CA GLY A 56 14.01 13.74 14.87
C GLY A 56 13.22 13.17 16.06
N ASP A 57 12.28 12.26 15.77
CA ASP A 57 11.79 11.27 16.75
C ASP A 57 11.33 9.98 16.06
N GLY A 58 12.27 9.20 15.51
CA GLY A 58 11.95 7.84 15.09
C GLY A 58 12.82 7.31 13.97
N GLY A 59 13.93 6.66 14.35
CA GLY A 59 14.56 5.58 13.56
C GLY A 59 15.35 5.94 12.31
N ASN A 60 15.01 7.00 11.57
CA ASN A 60 15.60 7.30 10.25
C ASN A 60 16.27 8.68 10.17
N GLY A 61 17.10 9.00 11.17
CA GLY A 61 17.81 10.28 11.30
C GLY A 61 19.00 10.47 10.35
N HIS A 62 18.87 10.12 9.07
CA HIS A 62 19.94 10.33 8.09
C HIS A 62 19.81 11.69 7.41
N LEU A 63 20.92 12.41 7.25
CA LEU A 63 20.99 13.73 6.60
C LEU A 63 20.29 13.78 5.25
N HIS A 64 20.35 12.69 4.48
CA HIS A 64 19.66 12.57 3.21
C HIS A 64 18.15 12.69 3.36
N GLN A 65 17.53 11.96 4.29
CA GLN A 65 16.08 12.03 4.51
C GLN A 65 15.65 13.42 4.96
N PHE A 66 16.38 14.02 5.91
CA PHE A 66 16.13 15.40 6.34
C PHE A 66 16.20 16.38 5.15
N TYR A 67 17.21 16.25 4.29
CA TYR A 67 17.35 17.08 3.10
C TYR A 67 16.19 16.90 2.12
N MET A 68 15.79 15.65 1.84
CA MET A 68 14.65 15.35 0.97
C MET A 68 13.33 15.90 1.54
N GLU A 69 13.14 15.80 2.86
CA GLU A 69 11.97 16.36 3.55
C GLU A 69 11.97 17.88 3.47
N MET A 70 13.11 18.55 3.70
CA MET A 70 13.23 20.01 3.57
C MET A 70 12.80 20.51 2.18
N ILE A 71 13.15 19.80 1.11
CA ILE A 71 12.75 20.17 -0.25
C ILE A 71 11.24 19.98 -0.45
N ALA A 72 10.68 18.87 0.03
CA ALA A 72 9.27 18.54 -0.18
C ALA A 72 8.33 19.37 0.71
N TYR A 73 8.79 19.77 1.90
CA TYR A 73 7.95 20.34 2.97
C TYR A 73 7.09 21.54 2.55
N PRO A 74 7.61 22.57 1.84
CA PRO A 74 6.78 23.69 1.41
C PRO A 74 5.59 23.26 0.55
N SER A 75 5.81 22.31 -0.36
CA SER A 75 4.76 21.77 -1.23
C SER A 75 3.80 20.85 -0.46
N LEU A 76 4.31 19.99 0.42
CA LEU A 76 3.47 19.13 1.26
C LEU A 76 2.52 19.94 2.17
N LYS A 77 2.90 21.15 2.61
CA LYS A 77 2.03 22.02 3.41
C LYS A 77 1.05 22.87 2.60
N THR A 78 1.30 23.10 1.32
CA THR A 78 0.54 24.08 0.51
C THR A 78 -0.31 23.45 -0.58
N LEU A 79 0.08 22.29 -1.11
CA LEU A 79 -0.72 21.57 -2.10
C LEU A 79 -1.99 21.02 -1.46
N VAL A 80 -3.04 20.90 -2.27
CA VAL A 80 -4.31 20.32 -1.83
C VAL A 80 -4.13 18.81 -1.59
N PRO A 81 -4.37 18.29 -0.37
CA PRO A 81 -4.33 16.86 -0.11
C PRO A 81 -5.44 16.15 -0.90
N LYS A 82 -5.09 15.19 -1.75
CA LYS A 82 -6.08 14.39 -2.49
C LYS A 82 -5.58 12.96 -2.75
N ALA A 83 -6.39 11.98 -2.36
CA ALA A 83 -6.19 10.59 -2.80
C ALA A 83 -6.63 10.42 -4.26
N PRO A 84 -5.87 9.70 -5.11
CA PRO A 84 -6.19 9.54 -6.52
C PRO A 84 -7.45 8.70 -6.73
N GLN A 85 -7.59 7.60 -5.98
CA GLN A 85 -8.72 6.67 -6.01
C GLN A 85 -9.21 6.38 -7.45
N PRO A 86 -8.35 5.87 -8.34
CA PRO A 86 -8.74 5.59 -9.72
C PRO A 86 -9.84 4.53 -9.77
N LEU A 87 -10.66 4.57 -10.83
CA LEU A 87 -11.73 3.60 -11.06
C LEU A 87 -11.19 2.17 -11.20
N GLU A 88 -10.07 2.05 -11.91
CA GLU A 88 -9.38 0.80 -12.21
C GLU A 88 -7.87 1.00 -12.09
N SER A 89 -7.16 -0.03 -11.65
CA SER A 89 -5.71 -0.12 -11.82
C SER A 89 -5.34 -1.56 -12.14
N TRP A 90 -4.77 -1.77 -13.32
CA TRP A 90 -4.34 -3.07 -13.82
C TRP A 90 -2.81 -3.16 -13.87
N PHE A 91 -2.25 -4.18 -13.24
CA PHE A 91 -0.83 -4.50 -13.25
C PHE A 91 -0.63 -5.82 -13.99
N PRO A 92 -0.39 -5.79 -15.32
CA PRO A 92 -0.40 -7.00 -16.16
C PRO A 92 0.66 -8.03 -15.77
N ASP A 93 1.86 -7.57 -15.40
CA ASP A 93 2.96 -8.46 -15.06
C ASP A 93 2.75 -9.17 -13.71
N LEU A 94 2.06 -8.51 -12.77
CA LEU A 94 1.66 -9.10 -11.49
C LEU A 94 0.32 -9.85 -11.60
N GLN A 95 -0.43 -9.60 -12.66
CA GLN A 95 -1.84 -9.97 -12.82
C GLN A 95 -2.69 -9.62 -11.59
N VAL A 96 -2.52 -8.38 -11.12
CA VAL A 96 -3.28 -7.81 -10.01
C VAL A 96 -4.14 -6.67 -10.52
N ILE A 97 -5.41 -6.69 -10.16
CA ILE A 97 -6.37 -5.64 -10.50
C ILE A 97 -6.97 -5.03 -9.24
N THR A 98 -7.23 -3.73 -9.29
CA THR A 98 -8.15 -3.07 -8.36
C THR A 98 -9.25 -2.38 -9.12
N LEU A 99 -10.47 -2.44 -8.59
CA LEU A 99 -11.67 -1.84 -9.15
C LEU A 99 -12.42 -1.11 -8.03
N ARG A 100 -13.06 0.01 -8.35
CA ARG A 100 -14.00 0.67 -7.43
C ARG A 100 -15.26 1.13 -8.13
N SER A 101 -16.32 1.36 -7.36
CA SER A 101 -17.61 1.80 -7.89
C SER A 101 -17.62 3.24 -8.40
N GLU A 102 -16.85 4.13 -7.79
CA GLU A 102 -16.84 5.57 -8.08
C GLU A 102 -15.39 6.08 -8.12
N GLU A 103 -14.97 6.67 -9.24
CA GLU A 103 -13.65 7.29 -9.37
C GLU A 103 -13.51 8.48 -8.42
N GLY A 104 -12.35 8.62 -7.78
CA GLY A 104 -12.03 9.72 -6.87
C GLY A 104 -12.76 9.65 -5.52
N SER A 105 -13.41 8.53 -5.20
CA SER A 105 -14.25 8.38 -4.01
C SER A 105 -14.00 7.03 -3.31
N ALA A 106 -14.04 7.04 -1.98
CA ALA A 106 -14.04 5.82 -1.17
C ALA A 106 -15.41 5.16 -1.08
N LYS A 107 -16.49 5.83 -1.53
CA LYS A 107 -17.87 5.34 -1.42
C LYS A 107 -18.12 4.16 -2.35
N GLY A 108 -19.05 3.29 -1.95
CA GLY A 108 -19.39 2.10 -2.71
C GLY A 108 -18.38 0.96 -2.47
N LEU A 109 -18.24 0.09 -3.47
CA LEU A 109 -17.39 -1.09 -3.39
C LEU A 109 -15.99 -0.79 -3.91
N PHE A 110 -14.98 -1.37 -3.27
CA PHE A 110 -13.64 -1.54 -3.79
C PHE A 110 -13.27 -3.02 -3.76
N LEU A 111 -12.74 -3.54 -4.87
CA LEU A 111 -12.24 -4.89 -5.03
C LEU A 111 -10.75 -4.83 -5.37
N GLY A 112 -9.93 -5.62 -4.69
CA GLY A 112 -8.59 -5.99 -5.15
C GLY A 112 -8.56 -7.49 -5.42
N ALA A 113 -7.96 -7.94 -6.51
CA ALA A 113 -7.87 -9.36 -6.85
C ALA A 113 -6.50 -9.70 -7.45
N LYS A 114 -5.97 -10.88 -7.12
CA LYS A 114 -4.70 -11.44 -7.61
C LYS A 114 -4.94 -12.71 -8.40
N ALA A 115 -4.45 -12.76 -9.64
CA ALA A 115 -4.51 -13.97 -10.47
C ALA A 115 -3.16 -14.62 -10.73
N GLY A 116 -2.04 -13.87 -10.63
CA GLY A 116 -0.68 -14.19 -11.10
C GLY A 116 -0.16 -15.61 -10.90
N THR A 117 0.92 -15.75 -10.13
CA THR A 117 1.50 -17.06 -9.84
C THR A 117 2.06 -17.10 -8.42
N ASN A 118 2.27 -18.29 -7.87
CA ASN A 118 3.01 -18.45 -6.62
C ASN A 118 4.54 -18.42 -6.86
N ASP A 119 5.00 -18.38 -8.11
CA ASP A 119 6.43 -18.23 -8.44
C ASP A 119 6.87 -16.76 -8.41
N GLU A 120 6.63 -16.10 -7.27
CA GLU A 120 6.92 -14.69 -7.02
C GLU A 120 7.82 -14.56 -5.78
N SER A 121 8.65 -13.51 -5.73
CA SER A 121 9.36 -13.19 -4.48
C SER A 121 8.36 -12.82 -3.39
N HIS A 122 8.66 -13.18 -2.14
CA HIS A 122 7.82 -12.85 -0.98
C HIS A 122 6.38 -13.38 -1.06
N ASN A 123 6.12 -14.38 -1.88
CA ASN A 123 4.77 -14.88 -2.14
C ASN A 123 4.17 -15.66 -0.96
N HIS A 124 2.84 -15.74 -0.97
CA HIS A 124 2.05 -16.74 -0.27
C HIS A 124 1.45 -17.72 -1.31
N ASN A 125 0.77 -18.77 -0.88
CA ASN A 125 -0.06 -19.60 -1.77
C ASN A 125 -1.44 -18.96 -1.96
N ASP A 126 -1.49 -17.78 -2.57
CA ASP A 126 -2.65 -16.87 -2.61
C ASP A 126 -3.14 -16.54 -4.02
N VAL A 127 -2.78 -17.32 -5.03
CA VAL A 127 -3.35 -17.17 -6.39
C VAL A 127 -4.87 -17.35 -6.36
N GLY A 128 -5.59 -16.37 -6.90
CA GLY A 128 -7.06 -16.29 -6.88
C GLY A 128 -7.63 -15.50 -5.70
N ASN A 129 -6.77 -15.01 -4.79
CA ASN A 129 -7.18 -14.27 -3.62
C ASN A 129 -7.74 -12.88 -3.99
N PHE A 130 -8.62 -12.37 -3.13
CA PHE A 130 -9.27 -11.09 -3.31
C PHE A 130 -9.60 -10.44 -1.96
N VAL A 131 -9.77 -9.11 -1.97
CA VAL A 131 -10.21 -8.31 -0.82
C VAL A 131 -11.36 -7.40 -1.25
N LEU A 132 -12.31 -7.17 -0.35
CA LEU A 132 -13.48 -6.31 -0.57
C LEU A 132 -13.60 -5.27 0.53
N TYR A 133 -13.80 -4.02 0.11
CA TYR A 133 -14.05 -2.89 1.00
C TYR A 133 -15.36 -2.20 0.62
N VAL A 134 -16.09 -1.71 1.63
CA VAL A 134 -17.35 -0.98 1.47
C VAL A 134 -17.19 0.39 2.10
N ASN A 135 -17.40 1.46 1.33
CA ASN A 135 -17.22 2.83 1.78
C ASN A 135 -15.83 3.09 2.40
N GLY A 136 -14.80 2.44 1.85
CA GLY A 136 -13.42 2.55 2.32
C GLY A 136 -13.12 1.79 3.62
N LEU A 137 -14.04 0.95 4.10
CA LEU A 137 -13.88 0.11 5.29
C LEU A 137 -13.79 -1.37 4.90
N PRO A 138 -13.02 -2.20 5.63
CA PRO A 138 -12.81 -3.60 5.30
C PRO A 138 -14.11 -4.42 5.44
N ALA A 139 -14.40 -5.28 4.45
CA ALA A 139 -15.51 -6.24 4.50
C ALA A 139 -15.02 -7.69 4.34
N LEU A 140 -14.21 -7.96 3.32
CA LEU A 140 -13.45 -9.21 3.16
C LEU A 140 -11.98 -8.85 3.09
N ILE A 141 -11.20 -9.40 4.01
CA ILE A 141 -9.79 -9.03 4.19
C ILE A 141 -8.87 -10.18 3.82
N ASP A 142 -7.61 -9.83 3.55
CA ASP A 142 -6.49 -10.74 3.64
C ASP A 142 -5.81 -10.51 4.99
N ILE A 143 -5.54 -11.59 5.71
CA ILE A 143 -4.83 -11.55 7.00
C ILE A 143 -3.39 -11.04 6.85
N GLY A 144 -2.83 -11.14 5.65
CA GLY A 144 -1.48 -10.70 5.31
C GLY A 144 -0.39 -11.52 6.01
N VAL A 145 0.76 -10.89 6.17
CA VAL A 145 1.99 -11.54 6.62
C VAL A 145 2.10 -11.70 8.13
N GLY A 146 2.59 -12.85 8.57
CA GLY A 146 2.99 -13.07 9.96
C GLY A 146 4.36 -12.50 10.31
N THR A 147 4.78 -12.62 11.57
CA THR A 147 6.15 -12.29 11.97
C THR A 147 7.14 -13.21 11.27
N TYR A 148 8.17 -12.63 10.66
CA TYR A 148 9.23 -13.41 10.02
C TYR A 148 9.98 -14.27 11.03
N THR A 149 10.16 -15.52 10.65
CA THR A 149 10.95 -16.51 11.39
C THR A 149 12.05 -17.05 10.49
N LYS A 150 12.92 -17.93 11.02
CA LYS A 150 13.89 -18.65 10.19
C LYS A 150 13.21 -19.42 9.05
N ASP A 151 12.00 -19.92 9.29
CA ASP A 151 11.28 -20.79 8.36
C ASP A 151 10.75 -20.00 7.16
N THR A 152 10.52 -18.69 7.31
CA THR A 152 10.13 -17.77 6.23
C THR A 152 11.10 -17.82 5.05
N PHE A 153 12.38 -18.09 5.31
CA PHE A 153 13.46 -18.14 4.32
C PHE A 153 13.98 -19.56 4.07
N GLY A 154 13.31 -20.56 4.64
CA GLY A 154 13.70 -21.95 4.59
C GLY A 154 12.73 -22.81 3.78
N PRO A 155 13.03 -24.11 3.66
CA PRO A 155 12.14 -25.07 2.98
C PRO A 155 10.78 -25.21 3.68
N HIS A 156 10.68 -24.80 4.95
CA HIS A 156 9.45 -24.84 5.76
C HIS A 156 8.56 -23.60 5.59
N ARG A 157 8.84 -22.70 4.63
CA ARG A 157 8.05 -21.48 4.42
C ARG A 157 6.55 -21.76 4.35
N TYR A 158 6.14 -22.79 3.60
CA TYR A 158 4.73 -23.12 3.40
C TYR A 158 4.13 -23.99 4.52
N ASP A 159 4.90 -24.32 5.56
CA ASP A 159 4.34 -24.84 6.82
C ASP A 159 3.78 -23.71 7.69
N ILE A 160 4.19 -22.46 7.43
CA ILE A 160 3.64 -21.26 8.08
C ILE A 160 2.20 -21.05 7.57
N TRP A 161 1.26 -20.98 8.50
CA TRP A 161 -0.16 -20.88 8.18
C TRP A 161 -0.50 -19.69 7.27
N THR A 162 0.07 -18.50 7.50
CA THR A 162 -0.17 -17.31 6.64
C THR A 162 0.38 -17.45 5.22
N MET A 163 1.14 -18.51 4.91
CA MET A 163 1.69 -18.78 3.57
C MET A 163 0.84 -19.79 2.79
N GLN A 164 -0.25 -20.30 3.36
CA GLN A 164 -1.08 -21.38 2.81
C GLN A 164 -2.43 -20.87 2.31
N SER A 165 -2.94 -21.47 1.23
CA SER A 165 -4.19 -21.06 0.57
C SER A 165 -5.40 -21.01 1.51
N GLN A 166 -5.51 -21.95 2.45
CA GLN A 166 -6.63 -22.04 3.40
C GLN A 166 -6.81 -20.82 4.32
N TRP A 167 -5.86 -19.89 4.31
CA TRP A 167 -5.91 -18.65 5.10
C TRP A 167 -6.07 -17.39 4.24
N HIS A 168 -6.35 -17.56 2.95
CA HIS A 168 -6.68 -16.49 2.01
C HIS A 168 -8.09 -16.72 1.43
N ASN A 169 -8.63 -15.74 0.69
CA ASN A 169 -9.94 -15.87 0.06
C ASN A 169 -9.84 -16.71 -1.24
N THR A 170 -9.37 -17.96 -1.12
CA THR A 170 -9.15 -18.91 -2.21
C THR A 170 -9.81 -20.27 -1.89
N PRO A 171 -10.08 -21.12 -2.91
CA PRO A 171 -10.46 -22.51 -2.68
C PRO A 171 -9.35 -23.32 -2.01
N THR A 172 -9.72 -24.35 -1.23
CA THR A 172 -8.82 -25.26 -0.49
C THR A 172 -8.80 -26.66 -1.04
#